data_AF-A0A553EXX1-F1
#
_entry.id   AF-A0A553EXX1-F1
#
_cell.length_a   1.000
_cell.length_b   1.000
_cell.length_c   1.000
_cell.angle_alpha   90.00
_cell.angle_beta   90.00
_cell.angle_gamma   90.00
#
_symmetry.space_group_name_H-M   'P 1'
#
loop_
_entity.id
_entity.type
_entity.pdbx_description
1 polymer ?
#
loop_
_entity_poly.entity_id
_entity_poly.type
_entity_poly.pdbx_seq_one_letter_code
_entity_poly.pdbx_strand_id
1 'polypeptide(L)'
;MPSKRLVQLLLFVMLLAMTAFVAIKLYHSDDEMKFEGSVEFNKAGEQVLAYFNEEKDSLKHVAAKFILENAAYHFHPLTTFVDSTNGFVDFNVYAYKTSEEIDKAIDSLINLKKYRLYRVSAWDVDSLSAREIIDNIEMAFSVWESKPWAKNATFSQFCEYILPYRAYDEPLENWRNGLFDHYDWIGDSISNAGDPVEACKLINTSLSKWLKFDWERGSRELNSQSISEVTQNKYGKCRDLVMMATCAMRAQGIPVAIDYVPYWGHRNAGHFWNVVLSNNGSMVSFNSAEKNPGEYQAIEPHFKPGKIFRHSYSKQPEALASIKEPEDVVPDFLNKFNIKDVTKEYISVGEVVLSELKTPSDTRFVYLCVYNGGNWKPVYWSAIENGKATFEDMDNNNVLYLPMYFLKNQLLPAGPPFVFSKDDSIKVLEGSEKKAGLTVKHLYSDENGVLKGVFEENVNYVLSIWDGYWKRIDQHTADSSRTVRFVDVPDNALLRLESTVLDNLYQRPMIIENGETVFL
;
A
#
# COMPACT_ATOMS: atom_id res chain seq x y z
N MET A 1 42.03 27.31 9.93
CA MET A 1 41.26 27.51 8.69
C MET A 1 41.21 26.18 7.95
N PRO A 2 40.03 25.65 7.58
CA PRO A 2 39.97 24.39 6.84
C PRO A 2 40.66 24.56 5.48
N SER A 3 41.36 23.53 5.01
CA SER A 3 42.01 23.57 3.69
C SER A 3 40.94 23.74 2.60
N LYS A 4 41.24 24.51 1.54
CA LYS A 4 40.30 24.74 0.43
C LYS A 4 39.72 23.45 -0.17
N ARG A 5 40.46 22.34 -0.08
CA ARG A 5 40.00 21.00 -0.49
C ARG A 5 38.92 20.41 0.41
N LEU A 6 38.95 20.66 1.72
CA LEU A 6 37.93 20.18 2.65
C LEU A 6 36.60 20.91 2.44
N VAL A 7 36.65 22.21 2.13
CA VAL A 7 35.47 23.03 1.82
C VAL A 7 34.84 22.60 0.48
N GLN A 8 35.65 22.31 -0.53
CA GLN A 8 35.17 21.79 -1.82
C GLN A 8 34.56 20.39 -1.69
N LEU A 9 35.13 19.51 -0.86
CA LEU A 9 34.57 18.18 -0.60
C LEU A 9 33.22 18.27 0.13
N LEU A 10 33.10 19.14 1.14
CA LEU A 10 31.84 19.39 1.86
C LEU A 10 30.75 19.97 0.96
N LEU A 11 31.10 20.90 0.06
CA LEU A 11 30.17 21.45 -0.92
C LEU A 11 29.72 20.40 -1.95
N PHE A 12 30.62 19.51 -2.38
CA PHE A 12 30.30 18.44 -3.31
C PHE A 12 29.41 17.36 -2.68
N VAL A 13 29.65 17.01 -1.41
CA VAL A 13 28.79 16.09 -0.63
C VAL A 13 27.41 16.71 -0.36
N MET A 14 27.33 18.01 -0.06
CA MET A 14 26.03 18.71 0.05
C MET A 14 25.27 18.77 -1.28
N LEU A 15 25.98 18.96 -2.40
CA LEU A 15 25.35 18.99 -3.73
C LEU A 15 24.82 17.60 -4.13
N LEU A 16 25.58 16.53 -3.86
CA LEU A 16 25.14 15.14 -4.07
C LEU A 16 23.98 14.75 -3.15
N ALA A 17 24.01 15.20 -1.89
CA ALA A 17 22.89 15.02 -0.96
C ALA A 17 21.64 15.79 -1.43
N MET A 18 21.78 16.98 -2.00
CA MET A 18 20.67 17.73 -2.60
C MET A 18 20.13 17.08 -3.88
N THR A 19 20.97 16.52 -4.75
CA THR A 19 20.49 15.82 -5.97
C THR A 19 19.80 14.50 -5.64
N ALA A 20 20.28 13.76 -4.63
CA ALA A 20 19.59 12.58 -4.11
C ALA A 20 18.27 12.96 -3.41
N PHE A 21 18.24 14.09 -2.68
CA PHE A 21 17.00 14.63 -2.10
C PHE A 21 16.00 15.08 -3.16
N VAL A 22 16.44 15.64 -4.30
CA VAL A 22 15.56 16.05 -5.40
C VAL A 22 14.99 14.83 -6.14
N ALA A 23 15.77 13.77 -6.34
CA ALA A 23 15.27 12.51 -6.90
C ALA A 23 14.26 11.82 -5.97
N ILE A 24 14.45 11.89 -4.64
CA ILE A 24 13.51 11.34 -3.66
C ILE A 24 12.26 12.24 -3.50
N LYS A 25 12.39 13.58 -3.59
CA LYS A 25 11.25 14.51 -3.60
C LYS A 25 10.39 14.41 -4.85
N LEU A 26 10.94 14.00 -5.99
CA LEU A 26 10.16 13.76 -7.21
C LEU A 26 9.19 12.57 -7.04
N TYR A 27 9.47 11.63 -6.12
CA TYR A 27 8.60 10.51 -5.78
C TYR A 27 7.68 10.75 -4.58
N HIS A 28 7.98 11.73 -3.74
CA HIS A 28 7.12 12.17 -2.64
C HIS A 28 7.09 13.70 -2.60
N SER A 29 6.09 14.29 -3.27
CA SER A 29 5.75 15.70 -3.08
C SER A 29 4.35 15.78 -2.49
N ASP A 30 4.36 16.30 -1.28
CA ASP A 30 3.26 16.79 -0.44
C ASP A 30 2.12 17.44 -1.25
N ASP A 31 1.00 16.74 -1.40
CA ASP A 31 -0.30 17.39 -1.56
C ASP A 31 -1.04 17.18 -0.25
N GLU A 32 -1.11 18.23 0.58
CA GLU A 32 -2.00 18.24 1.75
C GLU A 32 -3.41 17.91 1.26
N MET A 33 -3.95 16.78 1.71
CA MET A 33 -5.35 16.41 1.49
C MET A 33 -6.23 17.38 2.30
N LYS A 34 -6.53 18.54 1.72
CA LYS A 34 -7.49 19.50 2.28
C LYS A 34 -8.89 19.05 1.91
N PHE A 35 -9.59 18.48 2.89
CA PHE A 35 -11.01 18.22 2.82
C PHE A 35 -11.76 19.47 3.30
N GLU A 36 -12.10 20.37 2.39
CA GLU A 36 -13.09 21.43 2.63
C GLU A 36 -14.35 21.08 1.86
N GLY A 37 -15.37 20.57 2.53
CA GLY A 37 -16.67 20.37 1.89
C GLY A 37 -17.67 19.60 2.73
N SER A 38 -18.71 20.29 3.20
CA SER A 38 -20.01 19.66 3.45
C SER A 38 -20.52 19.11 2.12
N VAL A 39 -20.94 17.85 2.09
CA VAL A 39 -21.56 17.20 0.92
C VAL A 39 -22.93 17.85 0.68
N GLU A 40 -22.94 19.04 0.08
CA GLU A 40 -24.13 19.50 -0.63
C GLU A 40 -24.23 18.65 -1.89
N PHE A 41 -25.37 17.97 -2.06
CA PHE A 41 -25.62 17.20 -3.27
C PHE A 41 -25.49 18.15 -4.45
N ASN A 42 -24.48 17.92 -5.29
CA ASN A 42 -24.39 18.62 -6.55
C ASN A 42 -25.68 18.36 -7.37
N LYS A 43 -25.88 19.13 -8.42
CA LYS A 43 -27.05 18.98 -9.31
C LYS A 43 -27.22 17.54 -9.84
N ALA A 44 -26.14 16.79 -10.00
CA ALA A 44 -26.21 15.39 -10.43
C ALA A 44 -26.81 14.47 -9.35
N GLY A 45 -26.43 14.64 -8.08
CA GLY A 45 -26.97 13.88 -6.96
C GLY A 45 -28.48 14.08 -6.79
N GLU A 46 -28.97 15.32 -6.93
CA GLU A 46 -30.41 15.61 -6.89
C GLU A 46 -31.18 14.88 -7.99
N GLN A 47 -30.62 14.83 -9.21
CA GLN A 47 -31.22 14.12 -10.34
C GLN A 47 -31.29 12.61 -10.10
N VAL A 48 -30.23 12.02 -9.54
CA VAL A 48 -30.20 10.59 -9.17
C VAL A 48 -31.28 10.27 -8.14
N LEU A 49 -31.39 11.08 -7.08
CA LEU A 49 -32.37 10.85 -6.03
C LEU A 49 -33.81 11.03 -6.53
N ALA A 50 -34.05 12.01 -7.40
CA ALA A 50 -35.35 12.23 -8.04
C ALA A 50 -35.76 11.03 -8.91
N TYR A 51 -34.84 10.52 -9.75
CA TYR A 51 -35.08 9.37 -10.61
C TYR A 51 -35.56 8.14 -9.82
N PHE A 52 -34.83 7.72 -8.79
CA PHE A 52 -35.20 6.54 -8.00
C PHE A 52 -36.38 6.77 -7.06
N ASN A 53 -36.68 8.02 -6.71
CA ASN A 53 -37.90 8.35 -5.97
C ASN A 53 -39.16 8.22 -6.87
N GLU A 54 -39.06 8.61 -8.15
CA GLU A 54 -40.13 8.45 -9.13
C GLU A 54 -40.40 6.98 -9.47
N GLU A 55 -39.36 6.14 -9.55
CA GLU A 55 -39.49 4.69 -9.76
C GLU A 55 -40.19 3.97 -8.59
N LYS A 56 -40.31 4.62 -7.42
CA LYS A 56 -40.85 4.05 -6.17
C LYS A 56 -40.08 2.82 -5.66
N ASP A 57 -38.85 2.63 -6.10
CA ASP A 57 -37.99 1.55 -5.63
C ASP A 57 -37.23 1.97 -4.37
N SER A 58 -37.66 1.46 -3.22
CA SER A 58 -37.06 1.79 -1.93
C SER A 58 -35.60 1.35 -1.80
N LEU A 59 -35.19 0.24 -2.42
CA LEU A 59 -33.82 -0.28 -2.27
C LEU A 59 -32.85 0.45 -3.18
N LYS A 60 -33.23 0.71 -4.44
CA LYS A 60 -32.41 1.52 -5.35
C LYS A 60 -32.22 2.94 -4.84
N HIS A 61 -33.26 3.53 -4.24
CA HIS A 61 -33.14 4.85 -3.62
C HIS A 61 -32.16 4.87 -2.42
N VAL A 62 -32.14 3.81 -1.60
CA VAL A 62 -31.15 3.67 -0.51
C VAL A 62 -29.74 3.45 -1.07
N ALA A 63 -29.58 2.63 -2.11
CA ALA A 63 -28.30 2.42 -2.79
C ALA A 63 -27.75 3.71 -3.42
N ALA A 64 -28.63 4.54 -4.01
CA ALA A 64 -28.28 5.85 -4.53
C ALA A 64 -27.72 6.76 -3.44
N LYS A 65 -28.38 6.83 -2.27
CA LYS A 65 -27.87 7.59 -1.12
C LYS A 65 -26.51 7.08 -0.67
N PHE A 66 -26.35 5.77 -0.56
CA PHE A 66 -25.08 5.14 -0.21
C PHE A 66 -23.95 5.52 -1.17
N ILE A 67 -24.18 5.51 -2.49
CA ILE A 67 -23.20 5.94 -3.48
C ILE A 67 -22.82 7.42 -3.26
N LEU A 68 -23.82 8.30 -3.17
CA LEU A 68 -23.62 9.75 -3.12
C LEU A 68 -22.94 10.21 -1.82
N GLU A 69 -23.32 9.64 -0.68
CA GLU A 69 -22.75 9.97 0.64
C GLU A 69 -21.26 9.59 0.73
N ASN A 70 -20.84 8.55 -0.01
CA ASN A 70 -19.47 8.04 0.05
C ASN A 70 -18.60 8.52 -1.12
N ALA A 71 -19.18 8.99 -2.23
CA ALA A 71 -18.43 9.50 -3.38
C ALA A 71 -17.46 10.65 -3.01
N ALA A 72 -17.77 11.42 -1.97
CA ALA A 72 -16.92 12.51 -1.47
C ALA A 72 -15.55 12.05 -0.96
N TYR A 73 -15.37 10.76 -0.66
CA TYR A 73 -14.12 10.21 -0.14
C TYR A 73 -13.27 9.52 -1.22
N HIS A 74 -13.66 9.65 -2.49
CA HIS A 74 -13.05 8.98 -3.63
C HIS A 74 -12.56 9.99 -4.66
N PHE A 75 -11.36 9.75 -5.19
CA PHE A 75 -10.75 10.56 -6.22
C PHE A 75 -9.74 9.74 -7.02
N HIS A 76 -9.38 10.23 -8.20
CA HIS A 76 -8.25 9.72 -8.99
C HIS A 76 -7.07 10.71 -8.90
N PRO A 77 -5.92 10.32 -8.35
CA PRO A 77 -4.71 11.13 -8.43
C PRO A 77 -4.16 11.08 -9.85
N LEU A 78 -4.13 12.23 -10.53
CA LEU A 78 -3.61 12.38 -11.88
C LEU A 78 -2.27 13.13 -11.85
N THR A 79 -1.20 12.43 -12.23
CA THR A 79 0.14 12.94 -12.47
C THR A 79 0.49 12.75 -13.95
N THR A 80 0.77 13.83 -14.66
CA THR A 80 1.09 13.77 -16.09
C THR A 80 2.12 14.83 -16.48
N PHE A 81 2.75 14.67 -17.64
CA PHE A 81 3.59 15.71 -18.21
C PHE A 81 2.73 16.70 -18.99
N VAL A 82 3.00 17.99 -18.82
CA VAL A 82 2.41 19.06 -19.63
C VAL A 82 3.48 19.86 -20.34
N ASP A 83 3.20 20.29 -21.56
CA ASP A 83 4.09 21.14 -22.34
C ASP A 83 4.00 22.64 -21.94
N SER A 84 4.75 23.49 -22.65
CA SER A 84 4.76 24.94 -22.39
C SER A 84 3.42 25.65 -22.63
N THR A 85 2.46 24.99 -23.29
CA THR A 85 1.09 25.46 -23.53
C THR A 85 0.08 24.85 -22.56
N ASN A 86 0.54 24.08 -21.57
CA ASN A 86 -0.28 23.24 -20.69
C ASN A 86 -1.05 22.13 -21.43
N GLY A 87 -0.60 21.73 -22.62
CA GLY A 87 -1.11 20.54 -23.30
C GLY A 87 -0.61 19.27 -22.63
N PHE A 88 -1.50 18.30 -22.41
CA PHE A 88 -1.13 17.00 -21.86
C PHE A 88 -0.24 16.21 -22.83
N VAL A 89 0.78 15.57 -22.27
CA VAL A 89 1.68 14.68 -22.99
C VAL A 89 1.35 13.26 -22.59
N ASP A 90 0.96 12.46 -23.59
CA ASP A 90 0.73 11.04 -23.40
C ASP A 90 2.05 10.31 -23.10
N PHE A 91 2.06 9.53 -22.02
CA PHE A 91 3.23 8.79 -21.56
C PHE A 91 2.82 7.44 -21.01
N ASN A 92 2.96 6.40 -21.85
CA ASN A 92 2.66 5.02 -21.48
C ASN A 92 3.95 4.24 -21.25
N VAL A 93 4.16 3.76 -20.01
CA VAL A 93 5.36 2.98 -19.64
C VAL A 93 5.45 1.64 -20.38
N TYR A 94 4.31 1.05 -20.75
CA TYR A 94 4.26 -0.25 -21.43
C TYR A 94 4.57 -0.16 -22.92
N ALA A 95 4.70 1.06 -23.48
CA ALA A 95 5.22 1.28 -24.82
C ALA A 95 6.75 1.00 -24.91
N TYR A 96 7.44 0.96 -23.76
CA TYR A 96 8.87 0.70 -23.67
C TYR A 96 9.15 -0.76 -23.32
N LYS A 97 10.37 -1.23 -23.64
CA LYS A 97 10.77 -2.63 -23.41
C LYS A 97 11.31 -2.85 -22.00
N THR A 98 12.03 -1.88 -21.45
CA THR A 98 12.72 -2.01 -20.16
C THR A 98 12.54 -0.78 -19.29
N SER A 99 12.70 -0.96 -17.98
CA SER A 99 12.72 0.14 -17.00
C SER A 99 13.77 1.22 -17.33
N GLU A 100 14.95 0.83 -17.81
CA GLU A 100 16.01 1.78 -18.19
C GLU A 100 15.62 2.69 -19.36
N GLU A 101 14.86 2.18 -20.33
CA GLU A 101 14.36 2.98 -21.45
C GLU A 101 13.34 4.02 -20.96
N ILE A 102 12.48 3.61 -20.02
CA ILE A 102 11.49 4.49 -19.38
C ILE A 102 12.20 5.59 -18.59
N ASP A 103 13.19 5.22 -17.77
CA ASP A 103 13.96 6.17 -16.96
C ASP A 103 14.66 7.21 -17.84
N LYS A 104 15.28 6.79 -18.96
CA LYS A 104 15.87 7.71 -19.94
C LYS A 104 14.83 8.61 -20.60
N ALA A 105 13.63 8.11 -20.88
CA ALA A 105 12.57 8.91 -21.48
C ALA A 105 12.05 9.98 -20.50
N ILE A 106 11.82 9.60 -19.24
CA ILE A 106 11.45 10.52 -18.15
C ILE A 106 12.53 11.59 -17.96
N ASP A 107 13.80 11.19 -17.87
CA ASP A 107 14.92 12.10 -17.72
C ASP A 107 15.02 13.08 -18.90
N SER A 108 14.79 12.59 -20.12
CA SER A 108 14.78 13.45 -21.32
C SER A 108 13.66 14.50 -21.23
N LEU A 109 12.44 14.09 -20.88
CA LEU A 109 11.30 15.01 -20.72
C LEU A 109 11.57 16.09 -19.66
N ILE A 110 12.12 15.71 -18.51
CA ILE A 110 12.45 16.63 -17.42
C ILE A 110 13.58 17.58 -17.85
N ASN A 111 14.65 17.07 -18.48
CA ASN A 111 15.82 17.87 -18.86
C ASN A 111 15.56 18.86 -19.99
N LEU A 112 14.57 18.60 -20.85
CA LEU A 112 14.19 19.52 -21.92
C LEU A 112 13.67 20.87 -21.38
N LYS A 113 13.29 20.97 -20.10
CA LYS A 113 12.72 22.17 -19.43
C LYS A 113 11.49 22.78 -20.13
N LYS A 114 10.99 22.12 -21.17
CA LYS A 114 9.76 22.44 -21.91
C LYS A 114 8.55 21.68 -21.36
N TYR A 115 8.81 20.61 -20.62
CA TYR A 115 7.80 19.80 -19.98
C TYR A 115 7.93 19.93 -18.47
N ARG A 116 6.80 19.93 -17.78
CA ARG A 116 6.73 19.90 -16.32
C ARG A 116 5.75 18.82 -15.89
N LEU A 117 5.97 18.25 -14.71
CA LEU A 117 4.96 17.42 -14.07
C LEU A 117 3.80 18.31 -13.60
N TYR A 118 2.60 17.86 -13.89
CA TYR A 118 1.34 18.41 -13.44
C TYR A 118 0.65 17.36 -12.59
N ARG A 119 0.21 17.75 -11.40
CA ARG A 119 -0.49 16.90 -10.45
C ARG A 119 -1.82 17.52 -10.11
N VAL A 120 -2.88 16.73 -10.11
CA VAL A 120 -4.23 17.14 -9.71
C VAL A 120 -4.99 15.94 -9.17
N SER A 121 -5.86 16.15 -8.21
CA SER A 121 -6.82 15.15 -7.75
C SER A 121 -8.15 15.39 -8.45
N ALA A 122 -8.62 14.43 -9.23
CA ALA A 122 -9.94 14.44 -9.84
C ALA A 122 -10.93 13.79 -8.87
N TRP A 123 -11.69 14.61 -8.14
CA TRP A 123 -12.68 14.13 -7.17
C TRP A 123 -13.93 13.61 -7.87
N ASP A 124 -14.46 12.51 -7.36
CA ASP A 124 -15.61 11.82 -8.00
C ASP A 124 -16.88 12.67 -7.94
N VAL A 125 -17.07 13.41 -6.84
CA VAL A 125 -18.20 14.32 -6.66
C VAL A 125 -18.25 15.44 -7.70
N ASP A 126 -17.12 15.78 -8.31
CA ASP A 126 -17.06 16.82 -9.36
C ASP A 126 -17.14 16.21 -10.77
N SER A 127 -16.80 14.93 -10.90
CA SER A 127 -16.56 14.27 -12.20
C SER A 127 -17.74 13.39 -12.65
N LEU A 128 -18.52 12.83 -11.73
CA LEU A 128 -19.61 11.91 -12.04
C LEU A 128 -20.87 12.63 -12.52
N SER A 129 -21.43 12.15 -13.63
CA SER A 129 -22.75 12.56 -14.09
C SER A 129 -23.87 11.73 -13.44
N ALA A 130 -25.07 12.31 -13.37
CA ALA A 130 -26.25 11.60 -12.87
C ALA A 130 -26.54 10.32 -13.66
N ARG A 131 -26.30 10.35 -14.98
CA ARG A 131 -26.51 9.21 -15.86
C ARG A 131 -25.57 8.06 -15.55
N GLU A 132 -24.28 8.32 -15.34
CA GLU A 132 -23.31 7.27 -14.98
C GLU A 132 -23.66 6.59 -13.66
N ILE A 133 -24.13 7.37 -12.67
CA ILE A 133 -24.57 6.83 -11.37
C ILE A 133 -25.83 5.97 -11.54
N ILE A 134 -26.84 6.46 -12.26
CA ILE A 134 -28.09 5.73 -12.51
C ILE A 134 -27.79 4.42 -13.28
N ASP A 135 -27.05 4.51 -14.38
CA ASP A 135 -26.70 3.35 -15.22
C ASP A 135 -25.92 2.30 -14.40
N ASN A 136 -24.99 2.72 -13.53
CA ASN A 136 -24.27 1.81 -12.63
C ASN A 136 -25.19 1.13 -11.62
N ILE A 137 -26.11 1.88 -10.98
CA ILE A 137 -27.05 1.33 -10.00
C ILE A 137 -27.97 0.31 -10.67
N GLU A 138 -28.59 0.68 -11.79
CA GLU A 138 -29.47 -0.22 -12.56
C GLU A 138 -28.78 -1.53 -12.93
N MET A 139 -27.56 -1.41 -13.47
CA MET A 139 -26.79 -2.58 -13.88
C MET A 139 -26.35 -3.45 -12.69
N ALA A 140 -25.95 -2.84 -11.58
CA ALA A 140 -25.59 -3.57 -10.36
C ALA A 140 -26.79 -4.34 -9.79
N PHE A 141 -27.99 -3.74 -9.75
CA PHE A 141 -29.21 -4.42 -9.33
C PHE A 141 -29.59 -5.56 -10.29
N SER A 142 -29.52 -5.31 -11.61
CA SER A 142 -29.79 -6.32 -12.62
C SER A 142 -28.97 -7.59 -12.40
N VAL A 143 -27.66 -7.48 -12.18
CA VAL A 143 -26.80 -8.66 -11.94
C VAL A 143 -26.98 -9.25 -10.55
N TRP A 144 -27.26 -8.43 -9.53
CA TRP A 144 -27.50 -8.91 -8.17
C TRP A 144 -28.80 -9.73 -8.06
N GLU A 145 -29.85 -9.35 -8.79
CA GLU A 145 -31.13 -10.05 -8.80
C GLU A 145 -31.15 -11.26 -9.73
N SER A 146 -30.50 -11.17 -10.89
CA SER A 146 -30.57 -12.20 -11.93
C SER A 146 -29.54 -13.32 -11.76
N LYS A 147 -28.32 -13.02 -11.30
CA LYS A 147 -27.22 -14.00 -11.29
C LYS A 147 -27.34 -14.94 -10.09
N PRO A 148 -27.29 -16.29 -10.26
CA PRO A 148 -27.60 -17.20 -9.16
C PRO A 148 -26.60 -17.17 -8.00
N TRP A 149 -25.33 -16.86 -8.25
CA TRP A 149 -24.27 -16.72 -7.23
C TRP A 149 -24.38 -15.44 -6.40
N ALA A 150 -25.16 -14.44 -6.84
CA ALA A 150 -25.32 -13.18 -6.14
C ALA A 150 -26.43 -13.22 -5.06
N LYS A 151 -27.29 -14.24 -5.10
CA LYS A 151 -28.53 -14.33 -4.29
C LYS A 151 -28.32 -14.33 -2.78
N ASN A 152 -27.18 -14.82 -2.31
CA ASN A 152 -26.87 -14.90 -0.88
C ASN A 152 -26.21 -13.64 -0.33
N ALA A 153 -25.83 -12.69 -1.20
CA ALA A 153 -25.28 -11.41 -0.75
C ALA A 153 -26.41 -10.55 -0.16
N THR A 154 -26.26 -10.17 1.11
CA THR A 154 -27.16 -9.22 1.77
C THR A 154 -27.08 -7.85 1.09
N PHE A 155 -28.08 -7.00 1.29
CA PHE A 155 -28.07 -5.65 0.72
C PHE A 155 -26.83 -4.82 1.13
N SER A 156 -26.35 -4.97 2.37
CA SER A 156 -25.11 -4.30 2.81
C SER A 156 -23.87 -4.83 2.09
N GLN A 157 -23.77 -6.16 1.88
CA GLN A 157 -22.69 -6.75 1.08
C GLN A 157 -22.77 -6.36 -0.39
N PHE A 158 -23.99 -6.24 -0.94
CA PHE A 158 -24.20 -5.71 -2.28
C PHE A 158 -23.68 -4.28 -2.40
N CYS A 159 -24.05 -3.39 -1.47
CA CYS A 159 -23.61 -2.00 -1.46
C CYS A 159 -22.08 -1.88 -1.40
N GLU A 160 -21.43 -2.74 -0.62
CA GLU A 160 -19.99 -2.66 -0.40
C GLU A 160 -19.16 -3.37 -1.49
N TYR A 161 -19.64 -4.51 -2.01
CA TYR A 161 -18.82 -5.42 -2.79
C TYR A 161 -19.25 -5.59 -4.25
N ILE A 162 -20.44 -5.11 -4.66
CA ILE A 162 -20.97 -5.25 -6.04
C ILE A 162 -21.31 -3.89 -6.65
N LEU A 163 -22.03 -3.05 -5.91
CA LEU A 163 -22.56 -1.76 -6.32
C LEU A 163 -21.52 -0.72 -6.74
N PRO A 164 -20.33 -0.60 -6.12
CA PRO A 164 -19.44 0.53 -6.40
C PRO A 164 -19.02 0.61 -7.86
N TYR A 165 -19.06 1.82 -8.44
CA TYR A 165 -18.67 2.11 -9.83
C TYR A 165 -17.15 2.19 -10.03
N ARG A 166 -16.37 2.08 -8.95
CA ARG A 166 -14.90 2.03 -8.97
C ARG A 166 -14.39 0.98 -7.99
N ALA A 167 -13.20 0.46 -8.24
CA ALA A 167 -12.55 -0.56 -7.44
C ALA A 167 -11.53 0.01 -6.44
N TYR A 168 -10.72 1.00 -6.86
CA TYR A 168 -9.71 1.62 -6.03
C TYR A 168 -9.49 3.10 -6.43
N ASP A 169 -8.32 3.47 -6.96
CA ASP A 169 -7.93 4.84 -7.32
C ASP A 169 -7.83 5.08 -8.85
N GLU A 170 -8.41 4.19 -9.68
CA GLU A 170 -8.37 4.26 -11.15
C GLU A 170 -9.14 5.45 -11.74
N PRO A 171 -8.78 5.90 -12.97
CA PRO A 171 -9.60 6.86 -13.72
C PRO A 171 -11.04 6.36 -13.91
N LEU A 172 -12.01 7.27 -13.80
CA LEU A 172 -13.42 6.93 -13.99
C LEU A 172 -13.71 6.56 -15.44
N GLU A 173 -14.30 5.38 -15.65
CA GLU A 173 -14.76 4.89 -16.94
C GLU A 173 -16.09 4.14 -16.79
N ASN A 174 -16.90 4.12 -17.86
CA ASN A 174 -18.08 3.25 -17.92
C ASN A 174 -17.67 1.82 -18.32
N TRP A 175 -17.03 1.12 -17.39
CA TRP A 175 -16.49 -0.24 -17.62
C TRP A 175 -17.54 -1.35 -17.46
N ARG A 176 -18.60 -1.12 -16.67
CA ARG A 176 -19.49 -2.20 -16.20
C ARG A 176 -20.20 -2.91 -17.34
N ASN A 177 -20.73 -2.18 -18.31
CA ASN A 177 -21.42 -2.78 -19.46
C ASN A 177 -20.47 -3.59 -20.35
N GLY A 178 -19.30 -3.03 -20.68
CA GLY A 178 -18.32 -3.72 -21.52
C GLY A 178 -17.79 -5.01 -20.87
N LEU A 179 -17.52 -4.96 -19.56
CA LEU A 179 -17.10 -6.15 -18.81
C LEU A 179 -18.24 -7.14 -18.58
N PHE A 180 -19.48 -6.68 -18.47
CA PHE A 180 -20.63 -7.57 -18.42
C PHE A 180 -20.73 -8.38 -19.71
N ASP A 181 -20.75 -7.72 -20.86
CA ASP A 181 -20.85 -8.38 -22.17
C ASP A 181 -19.69 -9.35 -22.40
N HIS A 182 -18.47 -8.96 -22.01
CA HIS A 182 -17.28 -9.80 -22.16
C HIS A 182 -17.33 -11.10 -21.34
N TYR A 183 -18.00 -11.07 -20.19
CA TYR A 183 -18.01 -12.18 -19.23
C TYR A 183 -19.38 -12.88 -19.11
N ASP A 184 -20.35 -12.58 -19.97
CA ASP A 184 -21.69 -13.16 -19.86
C ASP A 184 -21.72 -14.70 -20.02
N TRP A 185 -20.72 -15.27 -20.71
CA TRP A 185 -20.53 -16.71 -20.93
C TRP A 185 -20.35 -17.54 -19.65
N ILE A 186 -20.11 -16.91 -18.49
CA ILE A 186 -19.90 -17.62 -17.22
C ILE A 186 -21.13 -18.43 -16.82
N GLY A 187 -22.32 -17.88 -17.07
CA GLY A 187 -23.58 -18.57 -16.75
C GLY A 187 -23.69 -19.94 -17.39
N ASP A 188 -23.13 -20.10 -18.60
CA ASP A 188 -23.13 -21.35 -19.36
C ASP A 188 -21.99 -22.30 -18.95
N SER A 189 -20.97 -21.79 -18.25
CA SER A 189 -19.74 -22.53 -17.92
C SER A 189 -19.65 -22.98 -16.46
N ILE A 190 -20.44 -22.38 -15.57
CA ILE A 190 -20.41 -22.70 -14.15
C ILE A 190 -21.11 -24.02 -13.86
N SER A 191 -20.49 -24.88 -13.05
CA SER A 191 -21.06 -26.15 -12.63
C SER A 191 -22.01 -25.96 -11.44
N ASN A 192 -21.57 -25.23 -10.41
CA ASN A 192 -22.42 -24.81 -9.30
C ASN A 192 -22.83 -23.34 -9.45
N ALA A 193 -23.95 -23.12 -10.14
CA ALA A 193 -24.45 -21.77 -10.43
C ALA A 193 -24.62 -20.88 -9.18
N GLY A 194 -24.84 -21.46 -8.01
CA GLY A 194 -25.01 -20.70 -6.76
C GLY A 194 -23.71 -20.33 -6.06
N ASP A 195 -22.53 -20.75 -6.54
CA ASP A 195 -21.25 -20.54 -5.85
C ASP A 195 -20.49 -19.31 -6.39
N PRO A 196 -20.42 -18.20 -5.64
CA PRO A 196 -19.64 -17.02 -6.06
C PRO A 196 -18.14 -17.31 -6.16
N VAL A 197 -17.61 -18.28 -5.41
CA VAL A 197 -16.19 -18.67 -5.47
C VAL A 197 -15.89 -19.36 -6.80
N GLU A 198 -16.78 -20.23 -7.28
CA GLU A 198 -16.63 -20.88 -8.58
C GLU A 198 -16.77 -19.89 -9.73
N ALA A 199 -17.74 -18.98 -9.68
CA ALA A 199 -17.88 -17.90 -10.66
C ALA A 199 -16.59 -17.04 -10.72
N CYS A 200 -16.04 -16.72 -9.55
CA CYS A 200 -14.78 -15.98 -9.42
C CYS A 200 -13.60 -16.73 -10.05
N LYS A 201 -13.51 -18.06 -9.88
CA LYS A 201 -12.46 -18.89 -10.50
C LYS A 201 -12.49 -18.80 -12.02
N LEU A 202 -13.68 -18.81 -12.63
CA LEU A 202 -13.83 -18.76 -14.09
C LEU A 202 -13.32 -17.43 -14.66
N ILE A 203 -13.70 -16.30 -14.06
CA ILE A 203 -13.20 -14.98 -14.48
C ILE A 203 -11.70 -14.88 -14.27
N ASN A 204 -11.20 -15.26 -13.09
CA ASN A 204 -9.78 -15.12 -12.76
C ASN A 204 -8.90 -15.99 -13.68
N THR A 205 -9.38 -17.19 -14.04
CA THR A 205 -8.75 -18.07 -15.02
C THR A 205 -8.81 -17.50 -16.44
N SER A 206 -9.85 -16.73 -16.77
CA SER A 206 -9.90 -16.00 -18.05
C SER A 206 -8.89 -14.85 -18.07
N LEU A 207 -8.82 -14.05 -17.00
CA LEU A 207 -7.85 -12.96 -16.84
C LEU A 207 -6.41 -13.47 -16.96
N SER A 208 -6.08 -14.60 -16.33
CA SER A 208 -4.71 -15.16 -16.35
C SER A 208 -4.19 -15.53 -17.75
N LYS A 209 -5.08 -15.72 -18.72
CA LYS A 209 -4.71 -16.03 -20.11
C LYS A 209 -4.13 -14.83 -20.86
N TRP A 210 -4.51 -13.62 -20.48
CA TRP A 210 -4.16 -12.42 -21.25
C TRP A 210 -3.54 -11.29 -20.42
N LEU A 211 -3.89 -11.15 -19.13
CA LEU A 211 -3.32 -10.13 -18.24
C LEU A 211 -2.09 -10.70 -17.52
N LYS A 212 -0.99 -9.93 -17.50
CA LYS A 212 0.27 -10.33 -16.85
C LYS A 212 0.79 -9.28 -15.88
N PHE A 213 1.32 -9.74 -14.76
CA PHE A 213 2.01 -8.87 -13.81
C PHE A 213 3.33 -8.38 -14.39
N ASP A 214 3.60 -7.08 -14.26
CA ASP A 214 4.85 -6.44 -14.68
C ASP A 214 5.24 -5.32 -13.71
N TRP A 215 6.02 -5.69 -12.70
CA TRP A 215 6.58 -4.74 -11.74
C TRP A 215 7.67 -3.84 -12.35
N GLU A 216 8.46 -4.39 -13.28
CA GLU A 216 9.62 -3.69 -13.83
C GLU A 216 9.18 -2.37 -14.48
N ARG A 217 8.19 -2.43 -15.37
CA ARG A 217 7.63 -1.25 -16.04
C ARG A 217 6.57 -0.56 -15.17
N GLY A 218 5.72 -1.33 -14.49
CA GLY A 218 4.63 -0.80 -13.65
C GLY A 218 5.10 0.08 -12.49
N SER A 219 6.31 -0.16 -11.96
CA SER A 219 6.90 0.68 -10.90
C SER A 219 7.23 2.11 -11.34
N ARG A 220 7.22 2.40 -12.65
CA ARG A 220 7.46 3.73 -13.24
C ARG A 220 6.20 4.44 -13.70
N GLU A 221 5.04 3.82 -13.52
CA GLU A 221 3.78 4.47 -13.83
C GLU A 221 3.56 5.69 -12.94
N LEU A 222 3.08 6.77 -13.55
CA LEU A 222 2.71 7.97 -12.82
C LEU A 222 1.35 7.83 -12.14
N ASN A 223 0.46 6.99 -12.70
CA ASN A 223 -0.92 6.80 -12.25
C ASN A 223 -1.29 5.31 -12.22
N SER A 224 -2.43 5.00 -11.62
CA SER A 224 -3.10 3.71 -11.86
C SER A 224 -3.72 3.71 -13.25
N GLN A 225 -3.70 2.55 -13.91
CA GLN A 225 -4.31 2.40 -15.23
C GLN A 225 -5.84 2.40 -15.14
N SER A 226 -6.50 2.91 -16.17
CA SER A 226 -7.91 2.67 -16.44
C SER A 226 -8.17 1.23 -16.91
N ILE A 227 -9.44 0.81 -16.91
CA ILE A 227 -9.84 -0.51 -17.42
C ILE A 227 -9.47 -0.66 -18.90
N SER A 228 -9.67 0.40 -19.68
CA SER A 228 -9.33 0.44 -21.10
C SER A 228 -7.82 0.30 -21.32
N GLU A 229 -7.00 0.99 -20.53
CA GLU A 229 -5.54 0.88 -20.59
C GLU A 229 -5.04 -0.52 -20.20
N VAL A 230 -5.54 -1.11 -19.11
CA VAL A 230 -5.17 -2.49 -18.73
C VAL A 230 -5.54 -3.47 -19.84
N THR A 231 -6.70 -3.30 -20.47
CA THR A 231 -7.16 -4.15 -21.58
C THR A 231 -6.26 -4.02 -22.81
N GLN A 232 -5.82 -2.80 -23.12
CA GLN A 232 -4.93 -2.52 -24.24
C GLN A 232 -3.50 -3.00 -23.98
N ASN A 233 -2.93 -2.64 -22.82
CA ASN A 233 -1.56 -2.92 -22.44
C ASN A 233 -1.37 -4.40 -22.12
N LYS A 234 -2.36 -5.05 -21.51
CA LYS A 234 -2.32 -6.45 -21.02
C LYS A 234 -1.27 -6.70 -19.93
N TYR A 235 -0.73 -5.63 -19.37
CA TYR A 235 0.24 -5.64 -18.28
C TYR A 235 -0.21 -4.67 -17.19
N GLY A 236 0.19 -4.95 -15.95
CA GLY A 236 -0.13 -4.10 -14.80
C GLY A 236 0.72 -4.43 -13.57
N LYS A 237 0.81 -3.50 -12.63
CA LYS A 237 1.29 -3.80 -11.27
C LYS A 237 0.15 -4.41 -10.44
N CYS A 238 0.44 -4.80 -9.20
CA CYS A 238 -0.53 -5.50 -8.35
C CYS A 238 -1.83 -4.69 -8.17
N ARG A 239 -1.75 -3.35 -8.10
CA ARG A 239 -2.93 -2.47 -8.01
C ARG A 239 -3.82 -2.54 -9.26
N ASP A 240 -3.23 -2.53 -10.46
CA ASP A 240 -4.01 -2.59 -11.71
C ASP A 240 -4.68 -3.96 -11.87
N LEU A 241 -3.97 -5.02 -11.46
CA LEU A 241 -4.47 -6.40 -11.51
C LEU A 241 -5.68 -6.60 -10.57
N VAL A 242 -5.59 -6.15 -9.32
CA VAL A 242 -6.72 -6.25 -8.37
C VAL A 242 -7.88 -5.36 -8.77
N MET A 243 -7.61 -4.19 -9.35
CA MET A 243 -8.61 -3.26 -9.87
C MET A 243 -9.39 -3.89 -11.03
N MET A 244 -8.69 -4.40 -12.06
CA MET A 244 -9.30 -5.04 -13.22
C MET A 244 -10.12 -6.27 -12.81
N ALA A 245 -9.58 -7.11 -11.92
CA ALA A 245 -10.31 -8.26 -11.40
C ALA A 245 -11.55 -7.82 -10.62
N THR A 246 -11.45 -6.84 -9.72
CA THR A 246 -12.61 -6.32 -8.99
C THR A 246 -13.72 -5.84 -9.93
N CYS A 247 -13.39 -5.04 -10.94
CA CYS A 247 -14.37 -4.56 -11.93
C CYS A 247 -14.99 -5.71 -12.73
N ALA A 248 -14.19 -6.67 -13.20
CA ALA A 248 -14.68 -7.84 -13.94
C ALA A 248 -15.67 -8.70 -13.12
N MET A 249 -15.34 -8.95 -11.84
CA MET A 249 -16.19 -9.70 -10.92
C MET A 249 -17.50 -8.95 -10.63
N ARG A 250 -17.40 -7.65 -10.31
CA ARG A 250 -18.57 -6.81 -10.01
C ARG A 250 -19.52 -6.66 -11.19
N ALA A 251 -18.98 -6.59 -12.41
CA ALA A 251 -19.77 -6.57 -13.63
C ALA A 251 -20.67 -7.82 -13.76
N GLN A 252 -20.30 -8.95 -13.15
CA GLN A 252 -21.08 -10.19 -13.13
C GLN A 252 -21.82 -10.43 -11.81
N GLY A 253 -21.90 -9.44 -10.91
CA GLY A 253 -22.59 -9.57 -9.63
C GLY A 253 -21.85 -10.44 -8.60
N ILE A 254 -20.55 -10.66 -8.78
CA ILE A 254 -19.73 -11.44 -7.82
C ILE A 254 -19.23 -10.47 -6.73
N PRO A 255 -19.56 -10.71 -5.44
CA PRO A 255 -19.14 -9.86 -4.34
C PRO A 255 -17.64 -10.03 -4.04
N VAL A 256 -16.86 -8.98 -4.30
CA VAL A 256 -15.40 -8.96 -4.16
C VAL A 256 -14.89 -7.69 -3.47
N ALA A 257 -13.78 -7.81 -2.74
CA ALA A 257 -13.04 -6.70 -2.16
C ALA A 257 -11.53 -6.78 -2.48
N ILE A 258 -10.82 -5.71 -2.12
CA ILE A 258 -9.36 -5.62 -2.25
C ILE A 258 -8.78 -5.55 -0.84
N ASP A 259 -7.91 -6.51 -0.53
CA ASP A 259 -7.14 -6.54 0.70
C ASP A 259 -5.68 -6.30 0.39
N TYR A 260 -4.95 -5.69 1.32
CA TYR A 260 -3.56 -5.34 1.08
C TYR A 260 -2.76 -5.15 2.37
N VAL A 261 -1.45 -5.37 2.25
CA VAL A 261 -0.44 -4.99 3.23
C VAL A 261 0.26 -3.73 2.71
N PRO A 262 0.23 -2.61 3.44
CA PRO A 262 0.87 -1.38 2.98
C PRO A 262 2.38 -1.53 2.94
N TYR A 263 2.96 -2.14 3.98
CA TYR A 263 4.38 -2.39 4.11
C TYR A 263 4.61 -3.69 4.89
N TRP A 264 5.35 -4.62 4.28
CA TRP A 264 5.77 -5.82 5.01
C TRP A 264 6.75 -5.47 6.12
N GLY A 265 6.62 -6.16 7.25
CA GLY A 265 7.51 -6.03 8.41
C GLY A 265 8.85 -6.74 8.26
N HIS A 266 8.95 -7.72 7.37
CA HIS A 266 10.13 -8.59 7.17
C HIS A 266 10.82 -8.40 5.80
N ARG A 267 10.18 -7.71 4.86
CA ARG A 267 10.70 -7.47 3.50
C ARG A 267 10.28 -6.09 3.00
N ASN A 268 10.81 -5.68 1.85
CA ASN A 268 10.43 -4.42 1.23
C ASN A 268 9.11 -4.53 0.45
N ALA A 269 8.54 -3.38 0.12
CA ALA A 269 7.27 -3.19 -0.57
C ALA A 269 6.03 -3.56 0.27
N GLY A 270 4.86 -3.35 -0.32
CA GLY A 270 3.56 -3.87 0.14
C GLY A 270 3.04 -4.91 -0.84
N HIS A 271 1.77 -5.28 -0.73
CA HIS A 271 1.11 -6.17 -1.69
C HIS A 271 -0.40 -6.01 -1.63
N PHE A 272 -1.06 -6.17 -2.78
CA PHE A 272 -2.51 -6.09 -2.95
C PHE A 272 -2.99 -7.41 -3.53
N TRP A 273 -4.13 -7.91 -3.04
CA TRP A 273 -4.82 -9.09 -3.57
C TRP A 273 -6.33 -8.90 -3.47
N ASN A 274 -7.09 -9.83 -4.04
CA ASN A 274 -8.54 -9.80 -3.95
C ASN A 274 -9.07 -10.84 -2.96
N VAL A 275 -10.25 -10.58 -2.42
CA VAL A 275 -11.04 -11.56 -1.66
C VAL A 275 -12.45 -11.63 -2.24
N VAL A 276 -12.97 -12.85 -2.42
CA VAL A 276 -14.36 -13.09 -2.81
C VAL A 276 -15.17 -13.54 -1.60
N LEU A 277 -16.38 -13.01 -1.45
CA LEU A 277 -17.31 -13.43 -0.40
C LEU A 277 -17.97 -14.76 -0.80
N SER A 278 -17.77 -15.80 0.01
CA SER A 278 -18.41 -17.11 -0.17
C SER A 278 -19.80 -17.18 0.47
N ASN A 279 -20.60 -18.18 0.09
CA ASN A 279 -21.96 -18.39 0.59
C ASN A 279 -22.06 -18.60 2.11
N ASN A 280 -20.98 -18.99 2.77
CA ASN A 280 -20.92 -19.14 4.23
C ASN A 280 -20.53 -17.83 4.96
N GLY A 281 -20.36 -16.72 4.21
CA GLY A 281 -19.97 -15.42 4.75
C GLY A 281 -18.46 -15.20 4.92
N SER A 282 -17.62 -16.19 4.60
CA SER A 282 -16.17 -16.06 4.66
C SER A 282 -15.60 -15.29 3.46
N MET A 283 -14.46 -14.64 3.65
CA MET A 283 -13.69 -13.99 2.59
C MET A 283 -12.58 -14.94 2.12
N VAL A 284 -12.59 -15.31 0.84
CA VAL A 284 -11.63 -16.26 0.25
C VAL A 284 -10.64 -15.49 -0.63
N SER A 285 -9.36 -15.50 -0.25
CA SER A 285 -8.30 -14.80 -0.96
C SER A 285 -7.95 -15.45 -2.30
N PHE A 286 -7.61 -14.61 -3.28
CA PHE A 286 -7.05 -14.99 -4.57
C PHE A 286 -6.08 -13.93 -5.09
N ASN A 287 -5.15 -14.35 -5.94
CA ASN A 287 -4.22 -13.45 -6.60
C ASN A 287 -4.65 -13.26 -8.05
N SER A 288 -4.97 -12.02 -8.40
CA SER A 288 -5.64 -11.65 -9.64
C SER A 288 -4.83 -12.07 -10.85
N ALA A 289 -5.47 -12.73 -11.81
CA ALA A 289 -4.83 -13.25 -13.03
C ALA A 289 -3.67 -14.26 -12.79
N GLU A 290 -3.50 -14.78 -11.57
CA GLU A 290 -2.40 -15.71 -11.24
C GLU A 290 -2.86 -16.96 -10.50
N LYS A 291 -3.50 -16.82 -9.33
CA LYS A 291 -3.92 -17.93 -8.48
C LYS A 291 -5.37 -17.78 -8.07
N ASN A 292 -6.14 -18.85 -8.23
CA ASN A 292 -7.58 -18.83 -7.99
C ASN A 292 -7.96 -18.81 -6.50
N PRO A 293 -9.22 -18.43 -6.18
CA PRO A 293 -9.76 -18.54 -4.83
C PRO A 293 -9.54 -19.91 -4.19
N GLY A 294 -8.93 -19.92 -3.01
CA GLY A 294 -8.61 -21.13 -2.24
C GLY A 294 -7.31 -21.83 -2.65
N GLU A 295 -6.67 -21.43 -3.76
CA GLU A 295 -5.31 -21.87 -4.14
C GLU A 295 -4.24 -20.87 -3.68
N TYR A 296 -4.64 -19.63 -3.42
CA TYR A 296 -3.76 -18.57 -2.97
C TYR A 296 -3.84 -18.38 -1.46
N GLN A 297 -2.69 -18.55 -0.80
CA GLN A 297 -2.49 -18.16 0.58
C GLN A 297 -1.85 -16.77 0.60
N ALA A 298 -2.65 -15.74 0.93
CA ALA A 298 -2.18 -14.36 0.97
C ALA A 298 -1.06 -14.16 2.01
N ILE A 299 -1.19 -14.83 3.16
CA ILE A 299 -0.25 -14.74 4.28
C ILE A 299 0.32 -16.13 4.58
N GLU A 300 1.58 -16.34 4.21
CA GLU A 300 2.33 -17.54 4.57
C GLU A 300 2.86 -17.45 6.02
N PRO A 301 3.15 -18.58 6.70
CA PRO A 301 3.54 -18.57 8.12
C PRO A 301 4.77 -17.72 8.47
N HIS A 302 5.65 -17.47 7.50
CA HIS A 302 6.86 -16.68 7.67
C HIS A 302 6.67 -15.19 7.29
N PHE A 303 5.53 -14.83 6.70
CA PHE A 303 5.21 -13.44 6.41
C PHE A 303 4.84 -12.69 7.69
N LYS A 304 5.34 -11.46 7.76
CA LYS A 304 5.07 -10.48 8.81
C LYS A 304 4.36 -9.28 8.19
N PRO A 305 3.03 -9.29 8.03
CA PRO A 305 2.29 -8.16 7.46
C PRO A 305 2.33 -6.89 8.33
N GLY A 306 2.48 -7.02 9.65
CA GLY A 306 2.28 -5.89 10.56
C GLY A 306 0.80 -5.53 10.71
N LYS A 307 0.18 -5.10 9.60
CA LYS A 307 -1.26 -4.86 9.44
C LYS A 307 -1.74 -5.22 8.04
N ILE A 308 -3.00 -5.64 7.96
CA ILE A 308 -3.71 -5.93 6.72
C ILE A 308 -4.98 -5.09 6.69
N PHE A 309 -5.19 -4.39 5.59
CA PHE A 309 -6.36 -3.53 5.39
C PHE A 309 -7.21 -4.02 4.23
N ARG A 310 -8.52 -3.92 4.39
CA ARG A 310 -9.50 -4.02 3.31
C ARG A 310 -9.86 -2.63 2.83
N HIS A 311 -9.80 -2.41 1.53
CA HIS A 311 -10.39 -1.24 0.91
C HIS A 311 -11.91 -1.39 0.89
N SER A 312 -12.57 -0.36 1.39
CA SER A 312 -14.03 -0.22 1.40
C SER A 312 -14.45 0.87 0.43
N TYR A 313 -15.66 0.81 -0.10
CA TYR A 313 -16.28 1.95 -0.73
C TYR A 313 -16.84 2.92 0.31
N SER A 314 -17.40 2.40 1.40
CA SER A 314 -17.97 3.23 2.46
C SER A 314 -16.91 3.84 3.39
N LYS A 315 -17.22 5.01 3.94
CA LYS A 315 -16.43 5.60 5.03
C LYS A 315 -16.44 4.69 6.25
N GLN A 316 -15.25 4.39 6.76
CA GLN A 316 -15.03 3.62 7.98
C GLN A 316 -14.93 4.58 9.19
N PRO A 317 -15.81 4.47 10.19
CA PRO A 317 -15.78 5.29 11.39
C PRO A 317 -14.46 5.20 12.17
N GLU A 318 -13.82 4.04 12.15
CA GLU A 318 -12.61 3.73 12.90
C GLU A 318 -11.32 4.13 12.16
N ALA A 319 -11.41 4.58 10.91
CA ALA A 319 -10.25 5.05 10.16
C ALA A 319 -9.70 6.36 10.76
N LEU A 320 -8.38 6.55 10.73
CA LEU A 320 -7.73 7.75 11.30
C LEU A 320 -8.29 9.03 10.67
N ALA A 321 -8.53 9.04 9.36
CA ALA A 321 -9.13 10.18 8.66
C ALA A 321 -10.51 10.58 9.22
N SER A 322 -11.27 9.63 9.77
CA SER A 322 -12.58 9.87 10.38
C SER A 322 -12.50 10.43 11.80
N ILE A 323 -11.34 10.30 12.47
CA ILE A 323 -11.15 10.61 13.90
C ILE A 323 -10.25 11.83 14.11
N LYS A 324 -9.32 12.08 13.19
CA LYS A 324 -8.40 13.21 13.25
C LYS A 324 -9.15 14.54 13.12
N GLU A 325 -8.60 15.59 13.71
CA GLU A 325 -9.05 16.96 13.46
C GLU A 325 -8.43 17.52 12.16
N PRO A 326 -8.96 18.64 11.63
CA PRO A 326 -8.36 19.31 10.48
C PRO A 326 -6.89 19.70 10.68
N GLU A 327 -6.51 20.07 11.90
CA GLU A 327 -5.15 20.50 12.27
C GLU A 327 -4.17 19.33 12.43
N ASP A 328 -4.68 18.11 12.60
CA ASP A 328 -3.87 16.92 12.75
C ASP A 328 -3.25 16.55 11.40
N VAL A 329 -1.92 16.67 11.34
CA VAL A 329 -1.09 16.19 10.24
C VAL A 329 -0.76 14.72 10.47
N VAL A 330 -1.20 13.86 9.56
CA VAL A 330 -1.05 12.39 9.68
C VAL A 330 -0.45 11.80 8.40
N PRO A 331 0.17 10.61 8.46
CA PRO A 331 0.72 9.97 7.26
C PRO A 331 -0.32 9.73 6.17
N ASP A 332 0.00 10.05 4.91
CA ASP A 332 -0.93 10.02 3.77
C ASP A 332 -1.72 8.73 3.63
N PHE A 333 -1.06 7.58 3.77
CA PHE A 333 -1.71 6.27 3.66
C PHE A 333 -2.78 6.05 4.74
N LEU A 334 -2.56 6.56 5.96
CA LEU A 334 -3.50 6.47 7.07
C LEU A 334 -4.55 7.58 7.01
N ASN A 335 -4.35 8.62 6.19
CA ASN A 335 -5.32 9.68 5.94
C ASN A 335 -6.41 9.27 4.93
N LYS A 336 -6.82 8.00 4.94
CA LYS A 336 -7.87 7.47 4.07
C LYS A 336 -9.12 7.17 4.89
N PHE A 337 -10.29 7.58 4.41
CA PHE A 337 -11.57 7.32 5.07
C PHE A 337 -12.08 5.90 4.88
N ASN A 338 -11.54 5.17 3.90
CA ASN A 338 -12.12 3.97 3.32
C ASN A 338 -11.25 2.73 3.54
N ILE A 339 -10.59 2.67 4.71
CA ILE A 339 -9.72 1.57 5.13
C ILE A 339 -10.28 0.87 6.36
N LYS A 340 -10.40 -0.46 6.28
CA LYS A 340 -10.84 -1.32 7.38
C LYS A 340 -9.70 -2.25 7.79
N ASP A 341 -9.40 -2.33 9.09
CA ASP A 341 -8.45 -3.33 9.60
C ASP A 341 -9.09 -4.72 9.56
N VAL A 342 -8.44 -5.65 8.84
CA VAL A 342 -8.85 -7.05 8.71
C VAL A 342 -7.72 -8.00 9.12
N THR A 343 -6.72 -7.52 9.87
CA THR A 343 -5.54 -8.30 10.24
C THR A 343 -5.90 -9.62 10.94
N LYS A 344 -6.87 -9.58 11.87
CA LYS A 344 -7.38 -10.76 12.58
C LYS A 344 -8.14 -11.77 11.70
N GLU A 345 -8.55 -11.39 10.48
CA GLU A 345 -9.14 -12.34 9.53
C GLU A 345 -8.08 -13.30 8.95
N TYR A 346 -6.79 -12.94 9.04
CA TYR A 346 -5.69 -13.68 8.41
C TYR A 346 -4.72 -14.36 9.39
N ILE A 347 -4.41 -13.71 10.51
CA ILE A 347 -3.36 -14.14 11.43
C ILE A 347 -3.76 -14.01 12.89
N SER A 348 -2.99 -14.66 13.76
CA SER A 348 -3.00 -14.36 15.19
C SER A 348 -2.53 -12.93 15.40
N VAL A 349 -3.20 -12.23 16.31
CA VAL A 349 -2.91 -10.85 16.65
C VAL A 349 -2.83 -10.69 18.16
N GLY A 350 -2.12 -9.65 18.60
CA GLY A 350 -2.01 -9.26 20.00
C GLY A 350 -2.18 -7.77 20.20
N GLU A 351 -2.18 -7.36 21.46
CA GLU A 351 -2.29 -5.96 21.87
C GLU A 351 -0.90 -5.41 22.25
N VAL A 352 -0.54 -4.25 21.71
CA VAL A 352 0.68 -3.53 22.11
C VAL A 352 0.28 -2.29 22.91
N VAL A 353 0.72 -2.23 24.17
CA VAL A 353 0.50 -1.07 25.05
C VAL A 353 1.80 -0.31 25.24
N LEU A 354 1.87 0.91 24.73
CA LEU A 354 2.94 1.85 25.03
C LEU A 354 2.56 2.67 26.27
N SER A 355 3.48 2.78 27.22
CA SER A 355 3.32 3.55 28.45
C SER A 355 4.44 4.57 28.61
N GLU A 356 4.20 5.59 29.43
CA GLU A 356 5.18 6.65 29.74
C GLU A 356 5.67 7.44 28.51
N LEU A 357 4.79 7.60 27.53
CA LEU A 357 5.06 8.38 26.33
C LEU A 357 5.33 9.84 26.69
N LYS A 358 6.53 10.31 26.32
CA LYS A 358 6.89 11.73 26.40
C LYS A 358 6.34 12.46 25.18
N THR A 359 5.06 12.79 25.25
CA THR A 359 4.30 13.36 24.13
C THR A 359 4.72 14.81 23.86
N PRO A 360 5.20 15.14 22.65
CA PRO A 360 5.42 16.53 22.25
C PRO A 360 4.11 17.31 22.29
N SER A 361 4.20 18.64 22.49
CA SER A 361 3.03 19.52 22.40
C SER A 361 2.33 19.34 21.05
N ASP A 362 1.00 19.39 21.07
CA ASP A 362 0.15 19.28 19.86
C ASP A 362 0.23 17.93 19.13
N THR A 363 0.66 16.85 19.82
CA THR A 363 0.63 15.48 19.28
C THR A 363 -0.52 14.68 19.87
N ARG A 364 -1.50 14.28 19.05
CA ARG A 364 -2.62 13.42 19.46
C ARG A 364 -2.41 11.93 19.22
N PHE A 365 -1.51 11.59 18.29
CA PHE A 365 -1.34 10.20 17.82
C PHE A 365 0.12 9.75 17.91
N VAL A 366 0.29 8.46 18.15
CA VAL A 366 1.56 7.75 18.00
C VAL A 366 1.38 6.61 17.01
N TYR A 367 2.43 6.29 16.27
CA TYR A 367 2.41 5.32 15.18
C TYR A 367 3.36 4.17 15.49
N LEU A 368 2.96 2.96 15.13
CA LEU A 368 3.90 1.86 15.01
C LEU A 368 4.40 1.80 13.57
N CYS A 369 5.72 1.81 13.42
CA CYS A 369 6.39 1.75 12.13
C CYS A 369 7.11 0.41 11.95
N VAL A 370 7.13 -0.08 10.71
CA VAL A 370 8.01 -1.18 10.29
C VAL A 370 9.15 -0.64 9.43
N TYR A 371 10.26 -1.36 9.36
CA TYR A 371 11.36 -0.98 8.48
C TYR A 371 11.09 -1.51 7.06
N ASN A 372 11.00 -0.63 6.06
CA ASN A 372 10.70 -0.99 4.68
C ASN A 372 11.29 0.04 3.70
N GLY A 373 12.01 -0.42 2.69
CA GLY A 373 12.66 0.43 1.69
C GLY A 373 13.70 1.37 2.31
N GLY A 374 14.53 0.84 3.21
CA GLY A 374 15.60 1.59 3.89
C GLY A 374 15.12 2.62 4.92
N ASN A 375 13.81 2.70 5.21
CA ASN A 375 13.22 3.72 6.07
C ASN A 375 12.16 3.12 7.01
N TRP A 376 11.84 3.83 8.09
CA TRP A 376 10.70 3.50 8.94
C TRP A 376 9.40 4.00 8.29
N LYS A 377 8.40 3.12 8.18
CA LYS A 377 7.11 3.40 7.55
C LYS A 377 5.97 3.11 8.53
N PRO A 378 5.07 4.06 8.80
CA PRO A 378 3.93 3.83 9.68
C PRO A 378 2.98 2.79 9.07
N VAL A 379 2.58 1.82 9.89
CA VAL A 379 1.61 0.78 9.50
C VAL A 379 0.32 0.87 10.30
N TYR A 380 0.37 1.40 11.52
CA TYR A 380 -0.81 1.63 12.35
C TYR A 380 -0.62 2.79 13.31
N TRP A 381 -1.71 3.21 13.96
CA TRP A 381 -1.79 4.39 14.81
C TRP A 381 -2.59 4.09 16.07
N SER A 382 -2.38 4.91 17.10
CA SER A 382 -3.21 4.93 18.30
C SER A 382 -3.26 6.34 18.86
N ALA A 383 -4.41 6.72 19.43
CA ALA A 383 -4.56 7.98 20.15
C ALA A 383 -3.78 7.92 21.48
N ILE A 384 -3.22 9.06 21.88
CA ILE A 384 -2.48 9.16 23.14
C ILE A 384 -3.42 9.63 24.24
N GLU A 385 -3.59 8.82 25.26
CA GLU A 385 -4.40 9.12 26.44
C GLU A 385 -3.56 8.98 27.70
N ASN A 386 -3.38 10.09 28.44
CA ASN A 386 -2.61 10.11 29.69
C ASN A 386 -1.19 9.51 29.57
N GLY A 387 -0.51 9.77 28.45
CA GLY A 387 0.83 9.23 28.18
C GLY A 387 0.86 7.74 27.85
N LYS A 388 -0.29 7.15 27.51
CA LYS A 388 -0.42 5.76 27.06
C LYS A 388 -1.04 5.71 25.67
N ALA A 389 -0.74 4.65 24.93
CA ALA A 389 -1.37 4.36 23.65
C ALA A 389 -1.48 2.84 23.48
N THR A 390 -2.64 2.40 23.00
CA THR A 390 -2.95 0.97 22.82
C THR A 390 -3.17 0.67 21.34
N PHE A 391 -2.44 -0.29 20.81
CA PHE A 391 -2.58 -0.77 19.44
C PHE A 391 -3.18 -2.18 19.47
N GLU A 392 -4.44 -2.27 19.05
CA GLU A 392 -5.17 -3.53 18.95
C GLU A 392 -4.82 -4.27 17.63
N ASP A 393 -5.13 -5.55 17.57
CA ASP A 393 -5.03 -6.41 16.38
C ASP A 393 -3.64 -6.37 15.68
N MET A 394 -2.54 -6.22 16.43
CA MET A 394 -1.18 -6.14 15.88
C MET A 394 -0.61 -7.54 15.58
N ASP A 395 0.11 -7.67 14.45
CA ASP A 395 0.83 -8.90 14.12
C ASP A 395 1.90 -9.22 15.17
N ASN A 396 1.71 -10.35 15.86
CA ASN A 396 2.56 -10.85 16.94
C ASN A 396 3.57 -11.92 16.47
N ASN A 397 3.83 -12.05 15.16
CA ASN A 397 4.75 -13.05 14.61
C ASN A 397 6.22 -12.59 14.57
N ASN A 398 6.79 -12.20 15.71
CA ASN A 398 8.18 -11.72 15.83
C ASN A 398 8.47 -10.53 14.90
N VAL A 399 7.59 -9.53 14.93
CA VAL A 399 7.68 -8.34 14.06
C VAL A 399 8.46 -7.24 14.77
N LEU A 400 9.37 -6.60 14.04
CA LEU A 400 10.08 -5.41 14.50
C LEU A 400 9.22 -4.17 14.29
N TYR A 401 8.87 -3.51 15.40
CA TYR A 401 8.21 -2.22 15.40
C TYR A 401 9.11 -1.14 16.01
N LEU A 402 8.93 0.09 15.53
CA LEU A 402 9.45 1.29 16.16
C LEU A 402 8.28 2.25 16.41
N PRO A 403 8.02 2.65 17.67
CA PRO A 403 7.03 3.67 17.95
C PRO A 403 7.56 5.05 17.56
N MET A 404 6.77 5.82 16.83
CA MET A 404 7.16 7.13 16.31
C MET A 404 6.01 8.13 16.38
N TYR A 405 6.34 9.40 16.58
CA TYR A 405 5.45 10.54 16.33
C TYR A 405 5.58 10.99 14.88
N PHE A 406 4.50 11.54 14.32
CA PHE A 406 4.51 12.19 13.00
C PHE A 406 4.31 13.69 13.18
N LEU A 407 5.38 14.47 12.97
CA LEU A 407 5.39 15.91 13.21
C LEU A 407 6.00 16.62 12.02
N LYS A 408 5.28 17.60 11.45
CA LYS A 408 5.74 18.40 10.31
C LYS A 408 6.26 17.53 9.14
N ASN A 409 5.49 16.50 8.79
CA ASN A 409 5.82 15.48 7.79
C ASN A 409 7.12 14.69 8.06
N GLN A 410 7.56 14.61 9.33
CA GLN A 410 8.71 13.84 9.74
C GLN A 410 8.35 12.84 10.84
N LEU A 411 8.96 11.66 10.75
CA LEU A 411 8.87 10.64 11.78
C LEU A 411 9.96 10.87 12.82
N LEU A 412 9.56 10.98 14.08
CA LEU A 412 10.47 11.13 15.23
C LEU A 412 10.24 9.97 16.20
N PRO A 413 11.29 9.29 16.69
CA PRO A 413 11.12 8.17 17.62
C PRO A 413 10.38 8.59 18.89
N ALA A 414 9.36 7.82 19.25
CA ALA A 414 8.60 7.99 20.50
C ALA A 414 9.11 7.08 21.62
N GLY A 415 9.95 6.10 21.28
CA GLY A 415 10.55 5.15 22.20
C GLY A 415 11.55 4.24 21.47
N PRO A 416 12.14 3.25 22.17
CA PRO A 416 13.05 2.29 21.57
C PRO A 416 12.32 1.32 20.63
N PRO A 417 13.01 0.76 19.62
CA PRO A 417 12.45 -0.31 18.80
C PRO A 417 12.27 -1.58 19.63
N PHE A 418 11.32 -2.42 19.24
CA PHE A 418 11.04 -3.68 19.91
C PHE A 418 10.58 -4.76 18.94
N VAL A 419 10.78 -6.02 19.33
CA VAL A 419 10.20 -7.19 18.65
C VAL A 419 8.95 -7.62 19.41
N PHE A 420 7.83 -7.77 18.71
CA PHE A 420 6.58 -8.29 19.25
C PHE A 420 6.39 -9.76 18.88
N SER A 421 6.34 -10.63 19.88
CA SER A 421 6.42 -12.09 19.74
C SER A 421 5.07 -12.78 19.98
N LYS A 422 4.97 -14.06 19.58
CA LYS A 422 3.69 -14.80 19.51
C LYS A 422 3.02 -15.03 20.86
N ASP A 423 3.79 -14.94 21.93
CA ASP A 423 3.33 -15.01 23.31
C ASP A 423 2.94 -13.62 23.86
N ASP A 424 2.76 -12.65 22.97
CA ASP A 424 2.50 -11.23 23.25
C ASP A 424 3.59 -10.56 24.09
N SER A 425 4.79 -11.14 24.12
CA SER A 425 5.95 -10.53 24.76
C SER A 425 6.60 -9.46 23.88
N ILE A 426 7.09 -8.41 24.52
CA ILE A 426 7.81 -7.29 23.89
C ILE A 426 9.27 -7.37 24.31
N LYS A 427 10.17 -7.58 23.32
CA LYS A 427 11.61 -7.51 23.51
C LYS A 427 12.13 -6.16 23.01
N VAL A 428 12.40 -5.25 23.95
CA VAL A 428 12.95 -3.92 23.67
C VAL A 428 14.43 -4.02 23.27
N LEU A 429 14.83 -3.28 22.23
CA LEU A 429 16.16 -3.33 21.61
C LEU A 429 16.94 -2.02 21.85
N GLU A 430 17.48 -1.85 23.07
CA GLU A 430 18.26 -0.67 23.48
C GLU A 430 19.78 -0.90 23.49
N GLY A 431 20.22 -2.13 23.18
CA GLY A 431 21.60 -2.53 23.41
C GLY A 431 21.90 -2.78 24.89
N SER A 432 22.94 -3.57 25.15
CA SER A 432 23.42 -3.88 26.50
C SER A 432 24.92 -3.64 26.59
N GLU A 433 25.45 -3.56 27.82
CA GLU A 433 26.91 -3.46 28.03
C GLU A 433 27.65 -4.73 27.60
N LYS A 434 26.94 -5.86 27.55
CA LYS A 434 27.50 -7.13 27.08
C LYS A 434 27.77 -7.03 25.59
N LYS A 435 28.97 -7.43 25.18
CA LYS A 435 29.39 -7.45 23.78
C LYS A 435 29.54 -8.88 23.27
N ALA A 436 29.23 -9.07 22.00
CA ALA A 436 29.43 -10.31 21.30
C ALA A 436 30.11 -10.09 19.94
N GLY A 437 30.76 -11.15 19.45
CA GLY A 437 31.21 -11.21 18.08
C GLY A 437 30.01 -11.41 17.14
N LEU A 438 29.97 -10.63 16.07
CA LEU A 438 28.98 -10.73 15.00
C LEU A 438 29.67 -11.25 13.74
N THR A 439 29.15 -12.34 13.18
CA THR A 439 29.57 -12.83 11.86
C THR A 439 28.37 -12.78 10.92
N VAL A 440 28.46 -11.95 9.89
CA VAL A 440 27.39 -11.78 8.90
C VAL A 440 27.80 -12.43 7.58
N LYS A 441 26.94 -13.30 7.04
CA LYS A 441 27.18 -14.07 5.80
C LYS A 441 26.26 -13.70 4.63
N HIS A 442 25.17 -12.98 4.91
CA HIS A 442 24.19 -12.54 3.91
C HIS A 442 23.86 -11.05 4.10
N LEU A 443 23.49 -10.35 3.02
CA LEU A 443 23.29 -8.90 3.03
C LEU A 443 21.82 -8.44 3.05
N TYR A 444 20.91 -9.17 2.41
CA TYR A 444 19.51 -8.78 2.29
C TYR A 444 18.58 -9.99 2.15
N SER A 445 17.26 -9.77 2.22
CA SER A 445 16.25 -10.78 1.88
C SER A 445 15.66 -10.47 0.50
N ASP A 446 15.48 -11.48 -0.34
CA ASP A 446 14.76 -11.29 -1.60
C ASP A 446 13.24 -11.16 -1.38
N GLU A 447 12.50 -11.02 -2.49
CA GLU A 447 11.05 -10.90 -2.49
C GLU A 447 10.34 -12.06 -1.79
N ASN A 448 10.96 -13.23 -1.65
CA ASN A 448 10.40 -14.39 -0.95
C ASN A 448 10.91 -14.51 0.49
N GLY A 449 11.57 -13.48 1.03
CA GLY A 449 12.17 -13.52 2.36
C GLY A 449 13.42 -14.42 2.44
N VAL A 450 13.93 -14.92 1.30
CA VAL A 450 15.13 -15.75 1.27
C VAL A 450 16.34 -14.83 1.36
N LEU A 451 17.24 -15.09 2.32
CA LEU A 451 18.47 -14.33 2.46
C LEU A 451 19.32 -14.46 1.18
N LYS A 452 19.50 -13.35 0.47
CA LYS A 452 20.32 -13.19 -0.74
C LYS A 452 21.33 -12.05 -0.55
N GLY A 453 22.23 -11.92 -1.51
CA GLY A 453 23.36 -10.99 -1.41
C GLY A 453 24.52 -11.62 -0.65
N VAL A 454 25.46 -12.16 -1.41
CA VAL A 454 26.76 -12.55 -0.86
C VAL A 454 27.60 -11.29 -0.79
N PHE A 455 28.37 -11.11 0.29
CA PHE A 455 29.26 -9.96 0.40
C PHE A 455 30.21 -9.90 -0.80
N GLU A 456 30.34 -8.73 -1.41
CA GLU A 456 31.39 -8.50 -2.38
C GLU A 456 32.74 -8.41 -1.67
N GLU A 457 33.68 -9.25 -2.11
CA GLU A 457 35.05 -9.25 -1.59
C GLU A 457 35.68 -7.87 -1.79
N ASN A 458 36.46 -7.41 -0.81
CA ASN A 458 37.11 -6.09 -0.82
C ASN A 458 36.15 -4.88 -0.76
N VAL A 459 34.85 -5.09 -0.51
CA VAL A 459 33.90 -4.02 -0.22
C VAL A 459 33.84 -3.73 1.27
N ASN A 460 33.76 -2.45 1.63
CA ASN A 460 33.60 -2.00 3.00
C ASN A 460 32.13 -2.02 3.42
N TYR A 461 31.89 -2.52 4.62
CA TYR A 461 30.58 -2.56 5.24
C TYR A 461 30.61 -1.82 6.57
N VAL A 462 29.67 -0.89 6.74
CA VAL A 462 29.53 -0.02 7.90
C VAL A 462 28.47 -0.60 8.82
N LEU A 463 28.87 -0.96 10.04
CA LEU A 463 27.93 -1.40 11.07
C LEU A 463 27.44 -0.19 11.87
N SER A 464 26.13 -0.09 11.98
CA SER A 464 25.44 0.95 12.73
C SER A 464 24.50 0.34 13.77
N ILE A 465 24.38 1.02 14.91
CA ILE A 465 23.39 0.73 15.95
C ILE A 465 22.28 1.79 15.89
N TRP A 466 21.06 1.39 16.24
CA TRP A 466 19.97 2.32 16.46
C TRP A 466 20.04 2.93 17.87
N ASP A 467 20.16 4.26 17.95
CA ASP A 467 20.14 5.04 19.19
C ASP A 467 19.34 6.35 18.96
N GLY A 468 18.06 6.19 18.60
CA GLY A 468 17.19 7.26 18.07
C GLY A 468 17.50 7.68 16.64
N TYR A 469 18.69 7.37 16.15
CA TYR A 469 19.12 7.42 14.76
C TYR A 469 20.17 6.34 14.50
N TRP A 470 20.45 6.05 13.23
CA TRP A 470 21.52 5.11 12.88
C TRP A 470 22.89 5.74 13.17
N LYS A 471 23.58 5.21 14.18
CA LYS A 471 24.91 5.63 14.60
C LYS A 471 25.93 4.57 14.20
N ARG A 472 26.87 4.95 13.35
CA ARG A 472 28.01 4.09 12.99
C ARG A 472 28.81 3.71 14.23
N ILE A 473 29.10 2.41 14.38
CA ILE A 473 29.92 1.88 15.47
C ILE A 473 31.20 1.22 14.97
N ASP A 474 31.20 0.65 13.76
CA ASP A 474 32.39 -0.02 13.21
C ASP A 474 32.33 -0.07 11.67
N GLN A 475 33.44 -0.44 11.02
CA GLN A 475 33.50 -0.70 9.60
C GLN A 475 34.58 -1.73 9.29
N HIS A 476 34.21 -2.79 8.56
CA HIS A 476 35.13 -3.84 8.15
C HIS A 476 34.96 -4.16 6.66
N THR A 477 36.02 -4.69 6.06
CA THR A 477 36.02 -5.17 4.69
C THR A 477 35.60 -6.64 4.67
N ALA A 478 34.75 -7.03 3.71
CA ALA A 478 34.42 -8.44 3.55
C ALA A 478 35.64 -9.25 3.11
N ASP A 479 35.84 -10.39 3.78
CA ASP A 479 36.94 -11.30 3.49
C ASP A 479 36.69 -12.14 2.20
N SER A 480 37.67 -12.93 1.80
CA SER A 480 37.58 -13.81 0.61
C SER A 480 36.53 -14.91 0.75
N SER A 481 36.05 -15.17 1.97
CA SER A 481 34.89 -16.06 2.22
C SER A 481 33.56 -15.31 2.12
N ARG A 482 33.60 -14.04 1.70
CA ARG A 482 32.45 -13.14 1.59
C ARG A 482 31.70 -13.04 2.92
N THR A 483 32.46 -12.87 3.99
CA THR A 483 31.95 -12.71 5.35
C THR A 483 32.49 -11.41 5.94
N VAL A 484 31.69 -10.74 6.76
CA VAL A 484 32.14 -9.59 7.55
C VAL A 484 32.03 -9.95 9.03
N ARG A 485 33.07 -9.62 9.80
CA ARG A 485 33.17 -9.95 11.23
C ARG A 485 33.38 -8.69 12.05
N PHE A 486 32.69 -8.62 13.18
CA PHE A 486 32.83 -7.59 14.18
C PHE A 486 33.01 -8.26 15.55
N VAL A 487 33.81 -7.66 16.45
CA VAL A 487 34.21 -8.33 17.71
C VAL A 487 33.47 -7.75 18.93
N ASP A 488 33.16 -6.45 18.89
CA ASP A 488 32.70 -5.68 20.04
C ASP A 488 31.29 -5.09 19.82
N VAL A 489 30.35 -5.91 19.37
CA VAL A 489 28.98 -5.45 19.08
C VAL A 489 28.09 -5.59 20.32
N PRO A 490 27.36 -4.55 20.74
CA PRO A 490 26.41 -4.65 21.85
C PRO A 490 25.33 -5.72 21.60
N ASP A 491 25.13 -6.61 22.57
CA ASP A 491 24.01 -7.56 22.58
C ASP A 491 22.68 -6.80 22.75
N ASN A 492 21.56 -7.38 22.29
CA ASN A 492 20.21 -6.79 22.38
C ASN A 492 20.08 -5.41 21.70
N ALA A 493 20.96 -5.09 20.76
CA ALA A 493 20.91 -3.88 19.96
C ALA A 493 20.22 -4.13 18.62
N LEU A 494 19.49 -3.13 18.13
CA LEU A 494 19.06 -3.12 16.73
C LEU A 494 20.22 -2.62 15.85
N LEU A 495 20.65 -3.48 14.92
CA LEU A 495 21.81 -3.28 14.08
C LEU A 495 21.41 -3.11 12.62
N ARG A 496 22.22 -2.37 11.86
CA ARG A 496 22.13 -2.25 10.40
C ARG A 496 23.52 -2.26 9.80
N LEU A 497 23.69 -2.95 8.68
CA LEU A 497 24.98 -3.09 8.01
C LEU A 497 24.88 -2.54 6.59
N GLU A 498 25.56 -1.44 6.29
CA GLU A 498 25.51 -0.74 5.00
C GLU A 498 26.74 -0.97 4.14
N SER A 499 26.54 -1.23 2.85
CA SER A 499 27.64 -1.23 1.88
C SER A 499 28.03 0.20 1.53
N THR A 500 29.33 0.45 1.35
CA THR A 500 29.81 1.76 0.88
C THR A 500 29.68 1.98 -0.63
N VAL A 501 29.34 0.93 -1.40
CA VAL A 501 29.32 0.98 -2.87
C VAL A 501 28.04 0.40 -3.49
N LEU A 502 27.27 -0.39 -2.75
CA LEU A 502 26.03 -1.00 -3.22
C LEU A 502 24.82 -0.19 -2.79
N ASP A 503 23.70 -0.39 -3.50
CA ASP A 503 22.41 0.10 -3.05
C ASP A 503 21.99 -0.60 -1.76
N ASN A 504 21.72 0.19 -0.74
CA ASN A 504 21.35 -0.27 0.60
C ASN A 504 19.83 -0.32 0.81
N LEU A 505 19.02 -0.04 -0.22
CA LEU A 505 17.56 -0.01 -0.13
C LEU A 505 16.97 -1.32 0.40
N TYR A 506 17.58 -2.46 0.08
CA TYR A 506 17.12 -3.81 0.43
C TYR A 506 17.68 -4.36 1.74
N GLN A 507 18.52 -3.59 2.44
CA GLN A 507 19.11 -4.05 3.68
C GLN A 507 18.08 -4.11 4.80
N ARG A 508 18.22 -5.12 5.65
CA ARG A 508 17.31 -5.39 6.76
C ARG A 508 18.00 -5.10 8.09
N PRO A 509 17.27 -4.53 9.07
CA PRO A 509 17.74 -4.49 10.44
C PRO A 509 17.95 -5.91 10.96
N MET A 510 18.90 -6.07 11.86
CA MET A 510 19.27 -7.36 12.43
C MET A 510 19.53 -7.23 13.93
N ILE A 511 19.48 -8.36 14.62
CA ILE A 511 19.90 -8.50 16.03
C ILE A 511 20.88 -9.66 16.16
N ILE A 512 21.56 -9.70 17.30
CA ILE A 512 22.36 -10.86 17.71
C ILE A 512 21.51 -11.72 18.63
N GLU A 513 21.36 -13.00 18.29
CA GLU A 513 20.70 -14.00 19.12
C GLU A 513 21.57 -15.25 19.19
N ASN A 514 21.96 -15.65 20.40
CA ASN A 514 22.86 -16.79 20.66
C ASN A 514 24.19 -16.74 19.87
N GLY A 515 24.69 -15.55 19.57
CA GLY A 515 25.93 -15.35 18.79
C GLY A 515 25.74 -15.46 17.27
N GLU A 516 24.50 -15.62 16.80
CA GLU A 516 24.15 -15.63 15.38
C GLU A 516 23.38 -14.37 14.98
N THR A 517 23.44 -14.04 13.69
CA THR A 517 22.71 -12.91 13.12
C THR A 517 21.28 -13.33 12.80
N VAL A 518 20.30 -12.61 13.34
CA VAL A 518 18.88 -12.77 13.00
C VAL A 518 18.40 -11.50 12.32
N PHE A 519 17.97 -11.62 11.05
CA PHE A 519 17.34 -10.53 10.33
C PHE A 519 15.88 -10.39 10.75
N LEU A 520 15.43 -9.15 10.97
CA LEU A 520 14.11 -8.83 11.49
C LEU A 520 13.10 -8.46 10.40
#